data_AF-A0A949DZ48-F1
#
_entry.id   AF-A0A949DZ48-F1
#
_cell.length_a   1.000
_cell.length_b   1.000
_cell.length_c   1.000
_cell.angle_alpha   90.00
_cell.angle_beta   90.00
_cell.angle_gamma   90.00
#
_symmetry.space_group_name_H-M   'P 1'
#
loop_
_entity.id
_entity.type
_entity.pdbx_description
1 polymer ?
#
loop_
_entity_poly.entity_id
_entity_poly.type
_entity_poly.pdbx_seq_one_letter_code
_entity_poly.pdbx_strand_id
1 'polypeptide(L)'
;MGDEFGIYYRPDVAAGRVGAARTTLLFRIGSLLFSGIVIGVLWLVWPDTFGGLAPWFLGASLISGGGMAVVSLIAWLRAGADARVAAPGLAIGLNRAGVLIGQRWLTWPEVGSMMVKPGALGASSALVTVGRDNSSVKVPLEVTDAMPASLDSVVRVLSGGRAWVDLSRLD
;
A
#
# COMPACT_ATOMS: atom_id res chain seq x y z
N MET A 1 -31.79 5.83 16.61
CA MET A 1 -30.34 5.84 16.89
C MET A 1 -29.87 4.40 16.77
N GLY A 2 -29.18 3.98 15.70
CA GLY A 2 -28.75 2.58 15.63
C GLY A 2 -28.19 2.01 14.31
N ASP A 3 -28.15 2.74 13.20
CA ASP A 3 -27.69 2.17 11.91
C ASP A 3 -26.51 2.94 11.32
N GLU A 4 -25.61 3.46 12.15
CA GLU A 4 -24.41 4.16 11.70
C GLU A 4 -23.18 3.33 12.06
N PHE A 5 -22.46 2.86 11.05
CA PHE A 5 -21.23 2.09 11.20
C PHE A 5 -20.05 2.93 10.71
N GLY A 6 -19.16 3.30 11.64
CA GLY A 6 -18.01 4.15 11.35
C GLY A 6 -16.68 3.40 11.48
N ILE A 7 -15.89 3.43 10.42
CA ILE A 7 -14.52 2.91 10.35
C ILE A 7 -13.59 4.13 10.31
N TYR A 8 -12.64 4.18 11.24
CA TYR A 8 -11.72 5.30 11.39
C TYR A 8 -10.32 4.97 10.89
N TYR A 9 -9.57 6.00 10.48
CA TYR A 9 -8.15 5.87 10.17
C TYR A 9 -7.33 5.59 11.43
N ARG A 10 -6.29 4.76 11.28
CA ARG A 10 -5.28 4.47 12.30
C ARG A 10 -3.93 5.08 11.89
N PRO A 11 -3.65 6.33 12.27
CA PRO A 11 -2.42 7.01 11.87
C PRO A 11 -1.17 6.30 12.42
N ASP A 12 -1.25 5.65 13.58
CA ASP A 12 -0.12 4.90 14.17
C ASP A 12 0.28 3.70 13.32
N VAL A 13 -0.69 2.99 12.76
CA VAL A 13 -0.45 1.84 11.86
C VAL A 13 0.17 2.34 10.55
N ALA A 14 -0.34 3.45 10.02
CA ALA A 14 0.22 4.07 8.82
C ALA A 14 1.68 4.52 9.04
N ALA A 15 1.98 5.16 10.18
CA ALA A 15 3.33 5.59 10.53
C ALA A 15 4.29 4.41 10.72
N GLY A 16 3.85 3.34 11.39
CA GLY A 16 4.64 2.12 11.57
C GLY A 16 5.06 1.48 10.25
N ARG A 17 4.18 1.48 9.25
CA ARG A 17 4.48 0.97 7.90
C ARG A 17 5.51 1.79 7.15
N VAL A 18 5.39 3.11 7.22
CA VAL A 18 6.40 4.01 6.63
C VAL A 18 7.76 3.75 7.28
N GLY A 19 7.79 3.56 8.59
CA GLY A 19 8.98 3.19 9.35
C GLY A 19 9.59 1.86 8.87
N ALA A 20 8.80 0.80 8.79
CA ALA A 20 9.25 -0.52 8.34
C ALA A 20 9.80 -0.50 6.90
N ALA A 21 9.11 0.20 5.98
CA ALA A 21 9.55 0.36 4.60
C ALA A 21 10.86 1.15 4.50
N ARG A 22 11.01 2.22 5.30
CA ARG A 22 12.25 3.01 5.39
C ARG A 22 13.41 2.16 5.90
N THR A 23 13.23 1.41 6.97
CA THR A 23 14.26 0.52 7.53
C THR A 23 14.70 -0.51 6.50
N THR A 24 13.75 -1.13 5.80
CA THR A 24 14.05 -2.09 4.73
C THR A 24 14.88 -1.44 3.61
N LEU A 25 14.51 -0.25 3.16
CA LEU A 25 15.28 0.50 2.16
C LEU A 25 16.71 0.78 2.64
N LEU A 26 16.88 1.26 3.88
CA LEU A 26 18.18 1.54 4.46
C LEU A 26 19.07 0.29 4.54
N PHE A 27 18.51 -0.85 4.95
CA PHE A 27 19.24 -2.12 4.96
C PHE A 27 19.64 -2.57 3.55
N ARG A 28 18.77 -2.40 2.54
CA ARG A 28 19.09 -2.77 1.15
C ARG A 28 20.20 -1.89 0.58
N ILE A 29 20.15 -0.58 0.81
CA ILE A 29 21.21 0.35 0.40
C ILE A 29 22.52 0.03 1.14
N GLY A 30 22.46 -0.18 2.45
CA GLY A 30 23.63 -0.56 3.26
C GLY A 30 24.27 -1.86 2.77
N SER A 31 23.46 -2.88 2.46
CA SER A 31 23.95 -4.15 1.92
C SER A 31 24.57 -3.99 0.52
N LEU A 32 24.01 -3.13 -0.33
CA LEU A 32 24.57 -2.84 -1.65
C LEU A 32 25.94 -2.16 -1.52
N LEU A 33 26.03 -1.13 -0.67
CA LEU A 33 27.28 -0.41 -0.41
C LEU A 33 28.34 -1.34 0.17
N PHE A 34 27.96 -2.16 1.14
CA PHE A 34 28.86 -3.14 1.75
C PHE A 34 29.39 -4.13 0.71
N SER A 35 28.54 -4.68 -0.16
CA SER A 35 28.97 -5.57 -1.25
C SER A 35 29.98 -4.88 -2.18
N GLY A 36 29.68 -3.62 -2.59
CA GLY A 36 30.59 -2.84 -3.43
C GLY A 36 31.94 -2.58 -2.78
N ILE A 37 31.97 -2.26 -1.47
CA ILE A 37 33.21 -2.07 -0.71
C ILE A 37 34.01 -3.36 -0.67
N VAL A 38 33.38 -4.50 -0.36
CA VAL A 38 34.07 -5.80 -0.31
C VAL A 38 34.70 -6.13 -1.67
N ILE A 39 33.95 -5.99 -2.76
CA ILE A 39 34.47 -6.26 -4.11
C ILE A 39 35.62 -5.29 -4.45
N GLY A 40 35.51 -4.01 -4.09
CA GLY A 40 36.57 -3.03 -4.31
C GLY A 40 37.84 -3.34 -3.53
N VAL A 41 37.73 -3.77 -2.27
CA VAL A 41 38.87 -4.21 -1.44
C VAL A 41 39.53 -5.44 -2.04
N LEU A 42 38.75 -6.45 -2.45
CA LEU A 42 39.27 -7.65 -3.09
C LEU A 42 40.05 -7.32 -4.38
N TRP A 43 39.55 -6.36 -5.16
CA TRP A 43 40.20 -5.91 -6.39
C TRP A 43 41.55 -5.22 -6.14
N LEU A 44 41.65 -4.41 -5.08
CA LEU A 44 42.89 -3.72 -4.71
C LEU A 44 43.95 -4.66 -4.11
N VAL A 45 43.52 -5.68 -3.34
CA VAL A 45 44.43 -6.60 -2.66
C VAL A 45 44.89 -7.75 -3.56
N TRP A 46 44.03 -8.23 -4.47
CA TRP A 46 44.33 -9.34 -5.39
C TRP A 46 44.01 -8.99 -6.85
N PRO A 47 44.71 -8.01 -7.44
CA PRO A 47 44.44 -7.55 -8.80
C PRO A 47 44.68 -8.67 -9.84
N ASP A 48 45.66 -9.54 -9.64
CA ASP A 48 45.99 -10.61 -10.59
C ASP A 48 44.91 -11.70 -10.67
N THR A 49 44.14 -11.89 -9.59
CA THR A 49 43.07 -12.89 -9.52
C THR A 49 41.69 -12.29 -9.86
N PHE A 50 41.43 -11.05 -9.43
CA PHE A 50 40.11 -10.41 -9.54
C PHE A 50 40.02 -9.33 -10.62
N GLY A 51 41.14 -8.93 -11.24
CA GLY A 51 41.22 -7.80 -12.17
C GLY A 51 40.20 -7.82 -13.30
N GLY A 52 40.07 -8.97 -13.98
CA GLY A 52 39.12 -9.14 -15.09
C GLY A 52 37.68 -9.43 -14.66
N LEU A 53 37.47 -9.97 -13.47
CA LEU A 53 36.15 -10.40 -12.98
C LEU A 53 35.45 -9.34 -12.12
N ALA A 54 36.19 -8.42 -11.50
CA ALA A 54 35.65 -7.39 -10.62
C ALA A 54 34.58 -6.50 -11.29
N PRO A 55 34.75 -6.03 -12.55
CA PRO A 55 33.69 -5.26 -13.22
C PRO A 55 32.39 -6.05 -13.40
N TRP A 56 32.47 -7.35 -13.63
CA TRP A 56 31.30 -8.22 -13.77
C TRP A 56 30.57 -8.40 -12.44
N PHE A 57 31.29 -8.65 -11.34
CA PHE A 57 30.70 -8.76 -10.01
C PHE A 57 30.07 -7.45 -9.52
N LEU A 58 30.71 -6.30 -9.81
CA LEU A 58 30.16 -4.98 -9.54
C LEU A 58 28.89 -4.75 -10.34
N GLY A 59 28.90 -5.06 -11.64
CA GLY A 59 27.72 -4.94 -12.51
C GLY A 59 26.55 -5.81 -12.04
N ALA A 60 26.81 -7.09 -11.73
CA ALA A 60 25.79 -8.02 -11.22
C ALA A 60 25.21 -7.58 -9.86
N SER A 61 26.06 -7.07 -8.97
CA SER A 61 25.62 -6.52 -7.67
C SER A 61 24.80 -5.25 -7.82
N LEU A 62 25.18 -4.37 -8.75
CA LEU A 62 24.44 -3.15 -9.07
C LEU A 62 23.06 -3.46 -9.66
N ILE A 63 22.96 -4.41 -10.59
CA ILE A 63 21.67 -4.78 -11.20
C ILE A 63 20.76 -5.43 -10.16
N SER A 64 21.25 -6.45 -9.46
CA SER A 64 20.44 -7.20 -8.49
C SER A 64 20.10 -6.37 -7.25
N GLY A 65 21.10 -5.80 -6.58
CA GLY A 65 20.93 -5.01 -5.38
C GLY A 65 20.29 -3.66 -5.66
N GLY A 66 20.65 -3.00 -6.77
CA GLY A 66 20.03 -1.74 -7.21
C GLY A 66 18.57 -1.94 -7.60
N GLY A 67 18.24 -3.02 -8.31
CA GLY A 67 16.85 -3.36 -8.62
C GLY A 67 16.00 -3.53 -7.36
N MET A 68 16.51 -4.28 -6.38
CA MET A 68 15.81 -4.47 -5.11
C MET A 68 15.71 -3.17 -4.28
N ALA A 69 16.73 -2.32 -4.32
CA ALA A 69 16.71 -1.00 -3.69
C ALA A 69 15.66 -0.09 -4.33
N VAL A 70 15.53 -0.09 -5.66
CA VAL A 70 14.49 0.67 -6.39
C VAL A 70 13.08 0.19 -6.00
N VAL A 71 12.85 -1.12 -5.95
CA VAL A 71 11.55 -1.68 -5.51
C VAL A 71 11.24 -1.25 -4.06
N SER A 72 12.24 -1.31 -3.18
CA SER A 72 12.09 -0.89 -1.77
C SER A 72 11.84 0.61 -1.65
N LEU A 73 12.44 1.42 -2.53
CA LEU A 73 12.21 2.87 -2.60
C LEU A 73 10.78 3.17 -3.02
N ILE A 74 10.27 2.50 -4.06
CA ILE A 74 8.88 2.64 -4.52
C ILE A 74 7.91 2.26 -3.40
N ALA A 75 8.17 1.17 -2.68
CA ALA A 75 7.36 0.75 -1.55
C ALA A 75 7.31 1.80 -0.43
N TRP A 76 8.46 2.41 -0.10
CA TRP A 76 8.53 3.48 0.89
C TRP A 76 7.77 4.74 0.46
N LEU A 77 7.91 5.16 -0.80
CA LEU A 77 7.17 6.31 -1.34
C LEU A 77 5.65 6.07 -1.31
N ARG A 78 5.20 4.86 -1.67
CA ARG A 78 3.78 4.48 -1.63
C ARG A 78 3.23 4.40 -0.22
N ALA A 79 3.95 3.79 0.71
CA ALA A 79 3.57 3.78 2.12
C ALA A 79 3.45 5.21 2.69
N GLY A 80 4.36 6.12 2.27
CA GLY A 80 4.30 7.53 2.64
C GLY A 80 3.08 8.25 2.06
N ALA A 81 2.70 7.95 0.81
CA ALA A 81 1.50 8.49 0.20
C ALA A 81 0.22 8.01 0.91
N ASP A 82 0.13 6.71 1.22
CA ASP A 82 -1.00 6.14 1.96
C ASP A 82 -1.11 6.75 3.37
N ALA A 83 0.02 6.98 4.05
CA ALA A 83 0.04 7.61 5.36
C ALA A 83 -0.40 9.08 5.35
N ARG A 84 -0.16 9.83 4.27
CA ARG A 84 -0.66 11.22 4.12
C ARG A 84 -2.18 11.27 3.97
N VAL A 85 -2.79 10.24 3.39
CA VAL A 85 -4.26 10.13 3.25
C VAL A 85 -4.91 9.72 4.56
N ALA A 86 -4.20 8.98 5.42
CA ALA A 86 -4.65 8.53 6.74
C ALA A 86 -4.60 9.64 7.81
N ALA A 87 -5.13 10.83 7.51
CA ALA A 87 -5.33 11.87 8.52
C ALA A 87 -6.32 11.36 9.60
N PRO A 88 -6.19 11.80 10.87
CA PRO A 88 -7.11 11.41 11.93
C PRO A 88 -8.55 11.76 11.54
N GLY A 89 -9.44 10.76 11.49
CA GLY A 89 -10.83 10.97 11.09
C GLY A 89 -11.57 9.72 10.64
N LEU A 90 -12.85 9.90 10.31
CA LEU A 90 -13.71 8.85 9.77
C LEU A 90 -13.25 8.51 8.34
N ALA A 91 -12.85 7.25 8.13
CA ALA A 91 -12.40 6.75 6.83
C ALA A 91 -13.58 6.26 5.99
N ILE A 92 -14.49 5.50 6.61
CA ILE A 92 -15.71 5.00 5.98
C ILE A 92 -16.85 5.14 6.98
N GLY A 93 -17.91 5.86 6.61
CA GLY A 93 -19.16 5.93 7.39
C GLY A 93 -20.27 5.27 6.60
N LEU A 94 -21.00 4.34 7.19
CA LEU A 94 -22.06 3.59 6.51
C LEU A 94 -23.37 3.79 7.27
N ASN A 95 -24.45 4.08 6.54
CA ASN A 95 -25.80 4.07 7.09
C ASN A 95 -26.83 3.62 6.05
N ARG A 96 -28.11 3.61 6.41
CA ARG A 96 -29.20 3.21 5.48
C ARG A 96 -29.43 4.19 4.33
N ALA A 97 -29.00 5.45 4.45
CA ALA A 97 -29.13 6.46 3.39
C ALA A 97 -27.98 6.38 2.38
N GLY A 98 -26.80 5.94 2.79
CA GLY A 98 -25.63 5.88 1.93
C GLY A 98 -24.33 5.56 2.65
N VAL A 99 -23.24 5.95 1.99
CA VAL A 99 -21.87 5.71 2.43
C VAL A 99 -21.03 6.99 2.31
N LEU A 100 -20.34 7.33 3.39
CA LEU A 100 -19.22 8.27 3.41
C LEU A 100 -17.94 7.49 3.15
N ILE A 101 -17.16 7.89 2.15
CA ILE A 101 -15.84 7.29 1.86
C ILE A 101 -14.82 8.42 1.76
N GLY A 102 -13.82 8.39 2.64
CA GLY A 102 -12.92 9.52 2.83
C GLY A 102 -13.69 10.76 3.29
N GLN A 103 -13.86 11.74 2.38
CA GLN A 103 -14.57 13.00 2.65
C GLN A 103 -15.82 13.17 1.77
N ARG A 104 -16.23 12.13 1.03
CA ARG A 104 -17.34 12.21 0.08
C ARG A 104 -18.51 11.34 0.53
N TRP A 105 -19.68 11.96 0.61
CA TRP A 105 -20.96 11.29 0.83
C TRP A 105 -21.54 10.81 -0.51
N LEU A 106 -21.96 9.56 -0.58
CA LEU A 106 -22.67 8.96 -1.71
C LEU A 106 -23.91 8.25 -1.20
N THR A 107 -25.07 8.58 -1.73
CA THR A 107 -26.29 7.81 -1.45
C THR A 107 -26.25 6.47 -2.17
N TRP A 108 -26.94 5.45 -1.66
CA TRP A 108 -26.91 4.11 -2.28
C TRP A 108 -27.24 4.10 -3.79
N PRO A 109 -28.21 4.89 -4.30
CA PRO A 109 -28.47 4.98 -5.73
C PRO A 109 -27.33 5.59 -6.55
N GLU A 110 -26.48 6.41 -5.94
CA GLU A 110 -25.33 7.05 -6.59
C GLU A 110 -24.10 6.14 -6.59
N VAL A 111 -24.07 5.09 -5.76
CA VAL A 111 -22.99 4.09 -5.77
C VAL A 111 -23.12 3.27 -7.07
N GLY A 112 -22.10 3.35 -7.91
CA GLY A 112 -22.01 2.58 -9.15
C GLY A 112 -21.36 1.22 -8.92
N SER A 113 -20.16 1.21 -8.33
CA SER A 113 -19.46 -0.02 -7.94
C SER A 113 -18.54 0.21 -6.75
N MET A 114 -18.34 -0.83 -5.94
CA MET A 114 -17.35 -0.89 -4.87
C MET A 114 -16.48 -2.11 -5.10
N MET A 115 -15.16 -1.95 -5.12
CA MET A 115 -14.21 -3.03 -5.37
C MET A 115 -13.01 -2.89 -4.46
N VAL A 116 -12.45 -4.01 -3.99
CA VAL A 116 -11.16 -3.99 -3.30
C VAL A 116 -10.06 -4.30 -4.31
N LYS A 117 -9.07 -3.41 -4.41
CA LYS A 117 -7.88 -3.61 -5.22
C LYS A 117 -6.72 -4.03 -4.34
N PRO A 118 -6.02 -5.14 -4.65
CA PRO A 118 -4.80 -5.48 -3.95
C PRO A 118 -3.75 -4.39 -4.14
N GLY A 119 -2.98 -4.14 -3.09
CA GLY A 119 -1.83 -3.26 -3.17
C GLY A 119 -0.71 -3.91 -3.99
N ALA A 120 0.09 -3.10 -4.69
CA ALA A 120 1.26 -3.55 -5.44
C ALA A 120 2.53 -2.88 -4.92
N LEU A 121 3.62 -3.64 -4.84
CA LEU A 121 4.95 -3.18 -4.42
C LEU A 121 4.90 -2.45 -3.06
N GLY A 122 4.33 -3.09 -2.04
CA GLY A 122 4.27 -2.56 -0.66
C GLY A 122 3.12 -1.58 -0.36
N ALA A 123 2.31 -1.22 -1.37
CA ALA A 123 1.08 -0.45 -1.16
C ALA A 123 0.03 -1.26 -0.38
N SER A 124 -0.86 -0.57 0.33
CA SER A 124 -2.01 -1.21 0.97
C SER A 124 -3.04 -1.68 -0.06
N SER A 125 -3.73 -2.77 0.24
CA SER A 125 -5.04 -3.05 -0.34
C SER A 125 -5.98 -1.87 -0.08
N ALA A 126 -6.82 -1.55 -1.06
CA ALA A 126 -7.65 -0.37 -1.00
C ALA A 126 -9.05 -0.62 -1.54
N LEU A 127 -10.03 -0.09 -0.81
CA LEU A 127 -11.40 0.02 -1.28
C LEU A 127 -11.47 1.16 -2.28
N VAL A 128 -11.89 0.85 -3.49
CA VAL A 128 -12.17 1.82 -4.54
C VAL A 128 -13.68 1.83 -4.77
N THR A 129 -14.28 2.99 -4.56
CA THR A 129 -15.70 3.21 -4.86
C THR A 129 -15.83 4.15 -6.03
N VAL A 130 -16.63 3.74 -7.00
CA VAL A 130 -16.94 4.50 -8.21
C VAL A 130 -18.40 4.90 -8.14
N GLY A 131 -18.67 6.20 -8.12
CA GLY A 131 -20.01 6.76 -8.25
C GLY A 131 -20.54 6.59 -9.67
N ARG A 132 -21.88 6.65 -9.84
CA ARG A 132 -22.51 6.64 -11.17
C ARG A 132 -22.14 7.84 -12.03
N ASP A 133 -21.61 8.90 -11.41
CA ASP A 133 -21.03 10.08 -12.05
C ASP A 133 -19.57 9.85 -12.52
N ASN A 134 -19.07 8.61 -12.47
CA ASN A 134 -17.67 8.22 -12.73
C ASN A 134 -16.64 8.85 -11.77
N SER A 135 -17.07 9.46 -10.67
CA SER A 135 -16.13 9.87 -9.64
C SER A 135 -15.57 8.65 -8.92
N SER A 136 -14.26 8.66 -8.63
CA SER A 136 -13.61 7.55 -7.90
C SER A 136 -13.00 8.05 -6.60
N VAL A 137 -13.25 7.33 -5.52
CA VAL A 137 -12.66 7.59 -4.20
C VAL A 137 -12.02 6.31 -3.71
N LYS A 138 -10.80 6.44 -3.17
CA LYS A 138 -9.98 5.33 -2.69
C LYS A 138 -9.73 5.48 -1.20
N VAL A 139 -9.94 4.42 -0.43
CA VAL A 139 -9.55 4.32 0.98
C VAL A 139 -8.65 3.10 1.17
N PRO A 140 -7.40 3.30 1.63
CA PRO A 140 -6.51 2.19 1.97
C PRO A 140 -7.05 1.45 3.21
N LEU A 141 -7.27 0.14 3.10
CA LEU A 141 -7.93 -0.67 4.12
C LEU A 141 -6.98 -1.07 5.26
N GLU A 142 -5.71 -1.31 4.96
CA GLU A 142 -4.71 -1.72 5.98
C GLU A 142 -4.31 -0.60 6.95
N VAL A 143 -4.77 0.64 6.73
CA VAL A 143 -4.65 1.76 7.69
C VAL A 143 -5.98 2.02 8.42
N THR A 144 -6.92 1.08 8.31
CA THR A 144 -8.19 1.05 9.02
C THR A 144 -8.35 -0.31 9.70
N ASP A 145 -9.30 -0.42 10.63
CA ASP A 145 -9.62 -1.72 11.27
C ASP A 145 -10.60 -2.58 10.45
N ALA A 146 -10.99 -2.15 9.25
CA ALA A 146 -12.00 -2.85 8.47
C ALA A 146 -11.42 -4.03 7.69
N MET A 147 -11.94 -5.22 7.97
CA MET A 147 -11.74 -6.40 7.12
C MET A 147 -12.65 -6.32 5.88
N PRO A 148 -12.15 -6.66 4.67
CA PRO A 148 -12.94 -6.62 3.43
C PRO A 148 -14.26 -7.40 3.50
N ALA A 149 -14.24 -8.60 4.10
CA ALA A 149 -15.44 -9.45 4.23
C ALA A 149 -16.50 -8.86 5.18
N SER A 150 -16.05 -8.22 6.26
CA SER A 150 -16.95 -7.52 7.19
C SER A 150 -17.57 -6.30 6.52
N LEU A 151 -16.79 -5.58 5.69
CA LEU A 151 -17.28 -4.44 4.94
C LEU A 151 -18.34 -4.84 3.92
N ASP A 152 -18.14 -5.93 3.15
CA ASP A 152 -19.16 -6.44 2.22
C ASP A 152 -20.47 -6.76 2.94
N SER A 153 -20.39 -7.48 4.06
CA SER A 153 -21.55 -7.86 4.86
C SER A 153 -22.35 -6.64 5.32
N VAL A 154 -21.67 -5.61 5.84
CA VAL A 154 -22.30 -4.37 6.31
C VAL A 154 -22.89 -3.57 5.16
N VAL A 155 -22.18 -3.43 4.03
CA VAL A 155 -22.68 -2.74 2.83
C VAL A 155 -23.92 -3.43 2.29
N ARG A 156 -23.93 -4.76 2.25
CA ARG A 156 -25.07 -5.54 1.75
C ARG A 156 -26.30 -5.39 2.64
N VAL A 157 -26.12 -5.41 3.95
CA VAL A 157 -27.21 -5.19 4.93
C VAL A 157 -27.75 -3.77 4.85
N LEU A 158 -26.89 -2.75 4.89
CA LEU A 158 -27.32 -1.35 4.95
C LEU A 158 -27.84 -0.80 3.61
N SER A 159 -27.36 -1.32 2.48
CA SER A 159 -27.88 -0.98 1.16
C SER A 159 -29.20 -1.68 0.83
N GLY A 160 -29.62 -2.66 1.63
CA GLY A 160 -30.75 -3.54 1.32
C GLY A 160 -30.48 -4.47 0.13
N GLY A 161 -29.21 -4.89 -0.04
CA GLY A 161 -28.77 -5.77 -1.13
C GLY A 161 -28.54 -5.10 -2.47
N ARG A 162 -28.66 -3.77 -2.56
CA ARG A 162 -28.47 -3.00 -3.81
C ARG A 162 -27.01 -2.75 -4.18
N ALA A 163 -26.13 -2.77 -3.18
CA ALA A 163 -24.69 -2.64 -3.35
C ALA A 163 -23.97 -3.81 -2.68
N TRP A 164 -22.82 -4.17 -3.22
CA TRP A 164 -21.90 -5.17 -2.68
C TRP A 164 -20.46 -4.74 -2.98
N VAL A 165 -19.52 -5.29 -2.25
CA VAL A 165 -18.09 -5.06 -2.47
C VAL A 165 -17.54 -6.23 -3.28
N ASP A 166 -17.00 -5.94 -4.45
CA ASP A 166 -16.32 -6.94 -5.27
C ASP A 166 -14.97 -7.31 -4.65
N LEU A 167 -14.87 -8.55 -4.17
CA LEU A 167 -13.69 -9.14 -3.55
C LEU A 167 -12.94 -10.11 -4.48
N SER A 168 -13.39 -10.28 -5.73
CA SER A 168 -12.82 -11.25 -6.69
C SER A 168 -11.32 -11.09 -6.96
N ARG A 169 -10.73 -9.94 -6.62
CA ARG A 169 -9.30 -9.65 -6.79
C ARG A 169 -8.44 -9.97 -5.57
N LEU A 170 -9.05 -10.46 -4.48
CA LEU A 170 -8.37 -10.88 -3.26
C LEU A 170 -8.23 -12.40 -3.12
N ASP A 171 -9.03 -13.16 -3.89
CA ASP A 171 -8.98 -14.62 -3.99
C ASP A 171 -7.87 -15.06 -4.98
#